data_AF-A0A261QH85-F1
#
_entry.id   AF-A0A261QH85-F1
#
_cell.length_a   1.000
_cell.length_b   1.000
_cell.length_c   1.000
_cell.angle_alpha   90.00
_cell.angle_beta   90.00
_cell.angle_gamma   90.00
#
_symmetry.space_group_name_H-M   'P 1'
#
loop_
_entity.id
_entity.type
_entity.pdbx_description
1 polymer ?
#
loop_
_entity_poly.entity_id
_entity_poly.type
_entity_poly.pdbx_seq_one_letter_code
_entity_poly.pdbx_strand_id
1 'polypeptide(L)'
;MKINNYARSYANYQPSHNRPEKKDQLTEEIKHNNNYESELDRRIKLIQEKYSRIHKENMRYADPEQHIANKYSNSASKEFRYDLSPEERDVARQAEMDMLRKGRVGFISAYDSLFRDSAPINGIVENHQKKAFQRDQVNRQLQDLFVQKGITVPDDANLAFTINPNDFRVTVTGSKNAQLLQQIEQVLNDHSNGRELFLHVFQSNHYKSTQMTPEAMRKYGLVSTLRSETGYNLQDLERKNGQFLTPDGQDVFQLYLKKMRQDPYNRNYVNDVAATYGPTYYELAKKGFDAIPDLMLSINYSNNKLQDIGQKENYSDPQWLADLEQSVKK
;
A
#
# COMPACT_ATOMS: atom_id res chain seq x y z
N MET A 1 -43.96 3.35 4.77
CA MET A 1 -43.80 4.11 3.51
C MET A 1 -43.11 3.19 2.52
N LYS A 2 -43.77 2.86 1.41
CA LYS A 2 -43.23 1.96 0.38
C LYS A 2 -42.11 2.66 -0.37
N ILE A 3 -40.96 2.01 -0.56
CA ILE A 3 -40.01 2.36 -1.63
C ILE A 3 -39.72 1.08 -2.39
N ASN A 4 -40.16 1.09 -3.65
CA ASN A 4 -39.93 0.04 -4.65
C ASN A 4 -38.53 0.19 -5.27
N ASN A 5 -38.00 -0.98 -5.65
CA ASN A 5 -37.10 -1.27 -6.77
C ASN A 5 -35.75 -0.56 -6.85
N TYR A 6 -34.66 -1.33 -6.98
CA TYR A 6 -34.04 -1.59 -8.28
C TYR A 6 -33.06 -2.78 -8.17
N ALA A 7 -33.40 -3.88 -8.83
CA ALA A 7 -32.39 -4.77 -9.38
C ALA A 7 -31.62 -3.99 -10.45
N ARG A 8 -30.30 -3.80 -10.26
CA ARG A 8 -29.36 -3.56 -11.36
C ARG A 8 -28.08 -4.34 -11.13
N SER A 9 -27.87 -5.22 -12.09
CA SER A 9 -26.66 -5.96 -12.40
C SER A 9 -25.43 -5.07 -12.50
N TYR A 10 -24.32 -5.65 -12.08
CA TYR A 10 -22.94 -5.28 -12.36
C TYR A 10 -22.72 -4.95 -13.83
N ALA A 11 -22.69 -3.66 -14.15
CA ALA A 11 -22.11 -3.10 -15.36
C ALA A 11 -21.80 -1.63 -15.06
N ASN A 12 -20.80 -1.39 -14.22
CA ASN A 12 -20.08 -0.13 -14.01
C ASN A 12 -19.10 -0.31 -12.84
N TYR A 13 -17.96 -0.97 -13.09
CA TYR A 13 -16.79 -0.71 -12.25
C TYR A 13 -16.27 0.67 -12.64
N GLN A 14 -16.90 1.69 -12.07
CA GLN A 14 -16.32 3.02 -11.95
C GLN A 14 -15.84 3.08 -10.50
N PRO A 15 -14.53 3.21 -10.22
CA PRO A 15 -14.04 3.52 -8.88
C PRO A 15 -14.41 4.98 -8.58
N SER A 16 -15.70 5.25 -8.48
CA SER A 16 -16.21 6.55 -8.07
C SER A 16 -16.08 6.63 -6.55
N HIS A 17 -15.42 7.70 -6.10
CA HIS A 17 -15.21 8.12 -4.72
C HIS A 17 -13.89 7.71 -4.04
N ASN A 18 -12.82 7.43 -4.81
CA ASN A 18 -11.55 8.07 -4.45
C ASN A 18 -11.61 9.45 -5.10
N ARG A 19 -11.74 10.52 -4.31
CA ARG A 19 -11.76 11.89 -4.84
C ARG A 19 -10.58 12.02 -5.80
N PRO A 20 -10.78 12.39 -7.07
CA PRO A 20 -9.66 12.83 -7.87
C PRO A 20 -9.03 13.99 -7.11
N GLU A 21 -7.72 13.88 -6.83
CA GLU A 21 -6.94 15.08 -6.59
C GLU A 21 -7.29 16.08 -7.71
N LYS A 22 -7.47 17.34 -7.34
CA LYS A 22 -7.96 18.40 -8.21
C LYS A 22 -7.36 18.25 -9.61
N LYS A 23 -8.22 18.07 -10.62
CA LYS A 23 -7.90 17.91 -12.05
C LYS A 23 -7.13 19.08 -12.69
N ASP A 24 -6.77 20.11 -11.93
CA ASP A 24 -6.25 21.38 -12.46
C ASP A 24 -4.76 21.60 -12.18
N GLN A 25 -4.06 20.64 -11.55
CA GLN A 25 -2.60 20.69 -11.42
C GLN A 25 -1.99 19.38 -11.92
N LEU A 26 -1.23 19.49 -13.02
CA LEU A 26 -0.37 18.41 -13.49
C LEU A 26 0.63 18.06 -12.38
N THR A 27 0.90 16.77 -12.22
CA THR A 27 1.79 16.29 -11.15
C THR A 27 3.27 16.57 -11.45
N GLU A 28 4.03 17.08 -10.49
CA GLU A 28 5.49 17.34 -10.65
C GLU A 28 6.37 16.11 -10.35
N GLU A 29 5.86 15.11 -9.61
CA GLU A 29 6.60 13.91 -9.19
C GLU A 29 5.70 12.66 -9.09
N ILE A 30 6.25 11.49 -9.36
CA ILE A 30 5.58 10.21 -9.11
C ILE A 30 5.42 10.00 -7.61
N LYS A 31 4.27 9.47 -7.19
CA LYS A 31 4.04 9.00 -5.81
C LYS A 31 3.60 7.55 -5.83
N HIS A 32 4.39 6.69 -5.20
CA HIS A 32 4.06 5.25 -5.14
C HIS A 32 2.86 4.95 -4.24
N ASN A 33 2.62 5.79 -3.23
CA ASN A 33 1.56 5.61 -2.24
C ASN A 33 0.58 6.78 -2.29
N ASN A 34 -0.49 6.60 -3.07
CA ASN A 34 -1.57 7.55 -3.23
C ASN A 34 -2.72 7.24 -2.26
N ASN A 35 -3.46 8.27 -1.85
CA ASN A 35 -4.58 8.09 -0.94
C ASN A 35 -5.64 7.16 -1.54
N TYR A 36 -5.84 6.01 -0.88
CA TYR A 36 -6.83 5.00 -1.24
C TYR A 36 -7.79 4.82 -0.08
N GLU A 37 -9.08 4.99 -0.33
CA GLU A 37 -10.11 4.67 0.64
C GLU A 37 -10.62 3.25 0.36
N SER A 38 -10.39 2.34 1.31
CA SER A 38 -10.88 0.97 1.25
C SER A 38 -12.37 0.87 1.58
N GLU A 39 -12.99 -0.27 1.29
CA GLU A 39 -14.38 -0.53 1.70
C GLU A 39 -14.46 -0.60 3.24
N LEU A 40 -13.43 -1.16 3.89
CA LEU A 40 -13.31 -1.11 5.35
C LEU A 40 -13.32 0.34 5.88
N ASP A 41 -12.52 1.25 5.30
CA ASP A 41 -12.48 2.65 5.70
C ASP A 41 -13.86 3.33 5.56
N ARG A 42 -14.58 3.02 4.48
CA ARG A 42 -15.94 3.51 4.26
C ARG A 42 -16.90 3.00 5.32
N ARG A 43 -16.85 1.70 5.65
CA ARG A 43 -17.72 1.11 6.67
C ARG A 43 -17.44 1.67 8.07
N ILE A 44 -16.17 1.94 8.40
CA ILE A 44 -15.80 2.63 9.64
C ILE A 44 -16.49 3.99 9.72
N LYS A 45 -16.42 4.79 8.64
CA LYS A 45 -17.04 6.12 8.59
C LYS A 45 -18.56 6.04 8.74
N LEU A 46 -19.22 5.13 8.00
CA LEU A 46 -20.67 4.98 8.07
C LEU A 46 -21.16 4.55 9.46
N ILE A 47 -20.44 3.64 10.12
CA ILE A 47 -20.73 3.25 11.52
C ILE A 47 -20.59 4.45 12.45
N GLN A 48 -19.48 5.19 12.34
CA GLN A 48 -19.24 6.36 13.17
C GLN A 48 -20.33 7.42 12.94
N GLU A 49 -20.76 7.67 11.71
CA GLU A 49 -21.83 8.60 11.37
C GLU A 49 -23.21 8.16 11.87
N LYS A 50 -23.54 6.87 11.75
CA LYS A 50 -24.79 6.28 12.27
C LYS A 50 -24.87 6.48 13.79
N TYR A 51 -23.86 6.01 14.53
CA TYR A 51 -23.91 6.03 15.98
C TYR A 51 -23.63 7.40 16.57
N SER A 52 -22.94 8.31 15.88
CA SER A 52 -22.86 9.72 16.30
C SER A 52 -24.22 10.42 16.25
N ARG A 53 -25.09 10.09 15.29
CA ARG A 53 -26.45 10.62 15.24
C ARG A 53 -27.31 10.05 16.36
N ILE A 54 -27.29 8.73 16.54
CA ILE A 54 -28.07 8.07 17.60
C ILE A 54 -27.60 8.52 18.99
N HIS A 55 -26.29 8.70 19.20
CA HIS A 55 -25.75 9.22 20.44
C HIS A 55 -26.32 10.61 20.78
N LYS A 56 -26.42 11.52 19.80
CA LYS A 56 -27.05 12.84 20.01
C LYS A 56 -28.52 12.74 20.42
N GLU A 57 -29.25 11.71 19.96
CA GLU A 57 -30.63 11.45 20.37
C GLU A 57 -30.68 10.89 21.79
N ASN A 58 -29.85 9.90 22.13
CA ASN A 58 -29.77 9.32 23.46
C ASN A 58 -29.45 10.37 24.55
N MET A 59 -28.58 11.34 24.24
CA MET A 59 -28.20 12.41 25.15
C MET A 59 -29.35 13.40 25.46
N ARG A 60 -30.51 13.28 24.81
CA ARG A 60 -31.72 14.06 25.14
C ARG A 60 -32.52 13.46 26.28
N TYR A 61 -32.26 12.21 26.65
CA TYR A 61 -32.92 11.53 27.76
C TYR A 61 -32.20 11.81 29.07
N ALA A 62 -32.95 11.87 30.17
CA ALA A 62 -32.38 12.09 31.51
C ALA A 62 -31.40 10.98 31.92
N ASP A 63 -31.65 9.75 31.50
CA ASP A 63 -30.76 8.59 31.67
C ASP A 63 -30.52 7.92 30.29
N PRO A 64 -29.45 8.31 29.58
CA PRO A 64 -29.10 7.73 28.30
C PRO A 64 -28.80 6.23 28.36
N GLU A 65 -28.22 5.73 29.46
CA GLU A 65 -27.87 4.31 29.60
C GLU A 65 -29.13 3.46 29.76
N GLN A 66 -30.08 3.91 30.59
CA GLN A 66 -31.38 3.25 30.71
C GLN A 66 -32.20 3.33 29.41
N HIS A 67 -32.11 4.45 28.68
CA HIS A 67 -32.74 4.55 27.35
C HIS A 67 -32.17 3.52 26.37
N ILE A 68 -30.84 3.35 26.32
CA ILE A 68 -30.18 2.32 25.50
C ILE A 68 -30.63 0.91 25.94
N ALA A 69 -30.66 0.63 27.25
CA ALA A 69 -31.14 -0.65 27.77
C ALA A 69 -32.61 -0.93 27.36
N ASN A 70 -33.45 0.10 27.37
CA ASN A 70 -34.84 0.00 26.94
C ASN A 70 -35.00 -0.32 25.44
N LYS A 71 -34.10 0.17 24.59
CA LYS A 71 -34.12 -0.12 23.15
C LYS A 71 -33.72 -1.56 22.81
N TYR A 72 -32.74 -2.11 23.54
CA TYR A 72 -32.07 -3.35 23.12
C TYR A 72 -32.30 -4.56 24.04
N SER A 73 -32.68 -4.34 25.29
CA SER A 73 -32.80 -5.41 26.30
C SER A 73 -34.19 -5.55 26.91
N ASN A 74 -35.02 -4.51 26.89
CA ASN A 74 -36.34 -4.52 27.52
C ASN A 74 -37.47 -4.75 26.51
N SER A 75 -37.88 -5.99 26.29
CA SER A 75 -38.95 -6.33 25.34
C SER A 75 -40.35 -5.82 25.73
N ALA A 76 -40.53 -5.22 26.91
CA ALA A 76 -41.78 -4.56 27.30
C ALA A 76 -41.75 -3.04 27.06
N SER A 77 -40.59 -2.47 26.69
CA SER A 77 -40.44 -1.05 26.40
C SER A 77 -41.06 -0.69 25.05
N LYS A 78 -41.71 0.48 24.98
CA LYS A 78 -42.19 1.05 23.71
C LYS A 78 -41.05 1.40 22.74
N GLU A 79 -39.85 1.63 23.27
CA GLU A 79 -38.64 1.94 22.51
C GLU A 79 -37.91 0.69 21.99
N PHE A 80 -38.38 -0.50 22.36
CA PHE A 80 -37.71 -1.75 22.03
C PHE A 80 -37.64 -1.96 20.51
N ARG A 81 -36.43 -2.26 20.01
CA ARG A 81 -36.14 -2.41 18.57
C ARG A 81 -36.49 -3.80 18.07
N TYR A 82 -37.79 -4.03 17.83
CA TYR A 82 -38.32 -5.27 17.24
C TYR A 82 -37.94 -5.46 15.77
N ASP A 83 -37.55 -4.39 15.09
CA ASP A 83 -37.07 -4.41 13.71
C ASP A 83 -35.65 -4.98 13.55
N LEU A 84 -34.97 -5.26 14.66
CA LEU A 84 -33.63 -5.83 14.73
C LEU A 84 -33.69 -7.30 15.19
N SER A 85 -32.75 -8.14 14.70
CA SER A 85 -32.51 -9.47 15.25
C SER A 85 -31.87 -9.37 16.65
N PRO A 86 -31.82 -10.47 17.42
CA PRO A 86 -31.09 -10.50 18.69
C PRO A 86 -29.62 -10.06 18.57
N GLU A 87 -28.92 -10.53 17.54
CA GLU A 87 -27.51 -10.22 17.27
C GLU A 87 -27.32 -8.74 16.91
N GLU A 88 -28.21 -8.21 16.07
CA GLU A 88 -28.18 -6.80 15.68
C GLU A 88 -28.47 -5.87 16.85
N ARG A 89 -29.37 -6.28 17.76
CA ARG A 89 -29.61 -5.54 19.01
C ARG A 89 -28.37 -5.53 19.89
N ASP A 90 -27.66 -6.64 20.01
CA ASP A 90 -26.46 -6.69 20.84
C ASP A 90 -25.34 -5.79 20.27
N VAL A 91 -25.10 -5.86 18.96
CA VAL A 91 -24.15 -4.99 18.26
C VAL A 91 -24.52 -3.51 18.42
N ALA A 92 -25.78 -3.16 18.18
CA ALA A 92 -26.22 -1.77 18.31
C ALA A 92 -26.11 -1.25 19.75
N ARG A 93 -26.49 -2.07 20.73
CA ARG A 93 -26.32 -1.76 22.16
C ARG A 93 -24.84 -1.51 22.47
N GLN A 94 -23.94 -2.40 22.05
CA GLN A 94 -22.52 -2.25 22.32
C GLN A 94 -21.94 -0.99 21.67
N ALA A 95 -22.30 -0.70 20.42
CA ALA A 95 -21.83 0.47 19.69
C ALA A 95 -22.31 1.79 20.32
N GLU A 96 -23.57 1.86 20.76
CA GLU A 96 -24.09 3.04 21.47
C GLU A 96 -23.49 3.21 22.86
N MET A 97 -23.22 2.12 23.58
CA MET A 97 -22.49 2.17 24.85
C MET A 97 -21.04 2.61 24.65
N ASP A 98 -20.39 2.21 23.57
CA ASP A 98 -19.06 2.68 23.18
C ASP A 98 -19.07 4.18 22.89
N MET A 99 -20.07 4.67 22.14
CA MET A 99 -20.25 6.12 21.94
C MET A 99 -20.46 6.85 23.27
N LEU A 100 -21.30 6.33 24.18
CA LEU A 100 -21.57 6.94 25.47
C LEU A 100 -20.32 7.02 26.36
N ARG A 101 -19.48 5.98 26.35
CA ARG A 101 -18.31 5.86 27.23
C ARG A 101 -17.04 6.47 26.65
N LYS A 102 -16.86 6.40 25.33
CA LYS A 102 -15.59 6.71 24.64
C LYS A 102 -15.73 7.79 23.56
N GLY A 103 -16.95 8.19 23.19
CA GLY A 103 -17.21 9.13 22.10
C GLY A 103 -16.98 8.56 20.69
N ARG A 104 -16.68 7.26 20.56
CA ARG A 104 -16.44 6.58 19.28
C ARG A 104 -16.80 5.11 19.36
N VAL A 105 -17.18 4.51 18.23
CA VAL A 105 -17.35 3.07 18.12
C VAL A 105 -15.99 2.40 17.94
N GLY A 106 -15.65 1.44 18.80
CA GLY A 106 -14.34 0.79 18.79
C GLY A 106 -14.19 -0.40 17.84
N PHE A 107 -15.24 -0.77 17.12
CA PHE A 107 -15.32 -2.01 16.36
C PHE A 107 -16.24 -1.87 15.14
N ILE A 108 -16.16 -2.84 14.24
CA ILE A 108 -17.12 -3.06 13.16
C ILE A 108 -17.66 -4.48 13.29
N SER A 109 -18.95 -4.64 13.05
CA SER A 109 -19.58 -5.96 12.97
C SER A 109 -20.35 -6.11 11.66
N ALA A 110 -20.23 -7.27 11.03
CA ALA A 110 -21.08 -7.64 9.88
C ALA A 110 -22.56 -7.78 10.27
N TYR A 111 -22.83 -8.01 11.56
CA TYR A 111 -24.18 -8.03 12.14
C TYR A 111 -24.68 -6.64 12.53
N ASP A 112 -23.99 -5.56 12.13
CA ASP A 112 -24.62 -4.24 12.23
C ASP A 112 -25.73 -4.14 11.19
N SER A 113 -26.92 -3.70 11.62
CA SER A 113 -28.08 -3.57 10.73
C SER A 113 -27.86 -2.65 9.52
N LEU A 114 -26.83 -1.80 9.57
CA LEU A 114 -26.37 -0.99 8.43
C LEU A 114 -25.88 -1.84 7.25
N PHE A 115 -25.43 -3.08 7.49
CA PHE A 115 -24.75 -3.92 6.51
C PHE A 115 -25.52 -5.18 6.10
N ARG A 116 -26.82 -5.28 6.42
CA ARG A 116 -27.68 -6.45 6.07
C ARG A 116 -27.58 -6.89 4.61
N ASP A 117 -27.55 -5.91 3.70
CA ASP A 117 -27.50 -6.16 2.25
C ASP A 117 -26.09 -5.96 1.66
N SER A 118 -25.08 -5.83 2.52
CA SER A 118 -23.69 -5.63 2.10
C SER A 118 -22.95 -6.96 2.01
N ALA A 119 -22.19 -7.16 0.93
CA ALA A 119 -21.28 -8.30 0.85
C ALA A 119 -20.23 -8.24 1.99
N PRO A 120 -19.73 -9.39 2.48
CA PRO A 120 -18.59 -9.42 3.39
C PRO A 120 -17.37 -8.71 2.78
N ILE A 121 -16.57 -8.07 3.63
CA ILE A 121 -15.28 -7.53 3.22
C ILE A 121 -14.30 -8.70 3.06
N ASN A 122 -13.61 -8.75 1.93
CA ASN A 122 -12.53 -9.70 1.69
C ASN A 122 -11.19 -8.96 1.56
N GLY A 123 -10.29 -9.16 2.53
CA GLY A 123 -9.01 -8.47 2.57
C GLY A 123 -8.07 -8.79 1.39
N ILE A 124 -8.20 -9.97 0.77
CA ILE A 124 -7.42 -10.32 -0.42
C ILE A 124 -7.89 -9.47 -1.60
N VAL A 125 -9.20 -9.37 -1.80
CA VAL A 125 -9.80 -8.51 -2.83
C VAL A 125 -9.41 -7.05 -2.61
N GLU A 126 -9.59 -6.52 -1.39
CA GLU A 126 -9.26 -5.13 -1.08
C GLU A 126 -7.78 -4.81 -1.35
N ASN A 127 -6.88 -5.73 -1.01
CA ASN A 127 -5.45 -5.55 -1.27
C ASN A 127 -5.15 -5.46 -2.77
N HIS A 128 -5.76 -6.31 -3.59
CA HIS A 128 -5.57 -6.24 -5.04
C HIS A 128 -6.24 -5.02 -5.67
N GLN A 129 -7.41 -4.61 -5.19
CA GLN A 129 -8.06 -3.35 -5.59
C GLN A 129 -7.18 -2.14 -5.28
N LYS A 130 -6.55 -2.11 -4.09
CA LYS A 130 -5.58 -1.06 -3.72
C LYS A 130 -4.40 -1.06 -4.69
N LYS A 131 -3.81 -2.22 -5.00
CA LYS A 131 -2.70 -2.31 -5.96
C LYS A 131 -3.08 -1.83 -7.36
N ALA A 132 -4.27 -2.21 -7.86
CA ALA A 132 -4.80 -1.72 -9.13
C ALA A 132 -4.98 -0.20 -9.13
N PHE A 133 -5.53 0.37 -8.05
CA PHE A 133 -5.64 1.81 -7.89
C PHE A 133 -4.28 2.50 -7.89
N GLN A 134 -3.29 2.02 -7.14
CA GLN A 134 -1.95 2.61 -7.13
C GLN A 134 -1.30 2.56 -8.52
N ARG A 135 -1.48 1.45 -9.25
CA ARG A 135 -0.98 1.31 -10.62
C ARG A 135 -1.56 2.37 -11.54
N ASP A 136 -2.86 2.60 -11.47
CA ASP A 136 -3.54 3.62 -12.27
C ASP A 136 -3.08 5.06 -11.92
N GLN A 137 -2.92 5.37 -10.63
CA GLN A 137 -2.44 6.69 -10.19
C GLN A 137 -1.01 6.96 -10.67
N VAL A 138 -0.08 6.03 -10.44
CA VAL A 138 1.30 6.18 -10.90
C VAL A 138 1.37 6.28 -12.43
N ASN A 139 0.51 5.54 -13.14
CA ASN A 139 0.44 5.65 -14.59
C ASN A 139 -0.02 7.04 -15.05
N ARG A 140 -1.02 7.64 -14.39
CA ARG A 140 -1.48 9.00 -14.68
C ARG A 140 -0.41 10.05 -14.36
N GLN A 141 0.26 9.94 -13.22
CA GLN A 141 1.35 10.85 -12.85
C GLN A 141 2.50 10.79 -13.86
N LEU A 142 2.85 9.58 -14.32
CA LEU A 142 3.84 9.40 -15.38
C LEU A 142 3.41 10.05 -16.70
N GLN A 143 2.15 9.89 -17.10
CA GLN A 143 1.60 10.54 -18.30
C GLN A 143 1.62 12.07 -18.17
N ASP A 144 1.24 12.62 -17.01
CA ASP A 144 1.29 14.06 -16.74
C ASP A 144 2.72 14.60 -16.88
N LEU A 145 3.72 13.86 -16.39
CA LEU A 145 5.13 14.22 -16.55
C LEU A 145 5.57 14.23 -18.01
N PHE A 146 5.16 13.23 -18.80
CA PHE A 146 5.47 13.18 -20.23
C PHE A 146 4.82 14.35 -20.98
N VAL A 147 3.55 14.66 -20.69
CA VAL A 147 2.83 15.79 -21.29
C VAL A 147 3.52 17.11 -20.98
N GLN A 148 3.90 17.36 -19.73
CA GLN A 148 4.60 18.59 -19.31
C GLN A 148 5.93 18.80 -20.04
N LYS A 149 6.63 17.70 -20.36
CA LYS A 149 7.94 17.72 -21.01
C LYS A 149 7.84 17.57 -22.53
N GLY A 150 6.62 17.52 -23.09
CA GLY A 150 6.39 17.36 -24.53
C GLY A 150 6.86 16.01 -25.08
N ILE A 151 6.93 14.97 -24.25
CA ILE A 151 7.35 13.63 -24.65
C ILE A 151 6.14 12.89 -25.20
N THR A 152 6.24 12.43 -26.45
CA THR A 152 5.25 11.56 -27.08
C THR A 152 5.86 10.17 -27.25
N VAL A 153 5.25 9.17 -26.61
CA VAL A 153 5.63 7.76 -26.77
C VAL A 153 4.79 7.15 -27.88
N PRO A 154 5.40 6.57 -28.94
CA PRO A 154 4.65 5.90 -30.00
C PRO A 154 3.78 4.75 -29.48
N ASP A 155 2.60 4.54 -30.07
CA ASP A 155 1.66 3.49 -29.64
C ASP A 155 2.25 2.08 -29.76
N ASP A 156 3.14 1.85 -30.73
CA ASP A 156 3.84 0.57 -30.95
C ASP A 156 5.11 0.41 -30.11
N ALA A 157 5.48 1.43 -29.32
CA ALA A 157 6.63 1.35 -28.43
C ALA A 157 6.38 0.37 -27.29
N ASN A 158 7.33 -0.54 -27.10
CA ASN A 158 7.36 -1.47 -25.98
C ASN A 158 8.60 -1.18 -25.17
N LEU A 159 8.48 -0.24 -24.24
CA LEU A 159 9.59 0.20 -23.41
C LEU A 159 9.70 -0.68 -22.16
N ALA A 160 10.92 -0.80 -21.63
CA ALA A 160 11.16 -1.38 -20.32
C ALA A 160 11.93 -0.36 -19.47
N PHE A 161 11.40 -0.07 -18.28
CA PHE A 161 12.02 0.77 -17.27
C PHE A 161 12.66 -0.15 -16.24
N THR A 162 13.97 -0.11 -16.11
CA THR A 162 14.74 -0.92 -15.17
C THR A 162 15.35 -0.01 -14.13
N ILE A 163 15.09 -0.28 -12.85
CA ILE A 163 15.49 0.56 -11.74
C ILE A 163 16.56 -0.16 -10.91
N ASN A 164 17.69 0.53 -10.71
CA ASN A 164 18.77 0.07 -9.85
C ASN A 164 18.41 0.34 -8.37
N PRO A 165 18.43 -0.66 -7.47
CA PRO A 165 18.03 -0.46 -6.06
C PRO A 165 19.04 0.37 -5.23
N ASN A 166 20.27 0.53 -5.72
CA ASN A 166 21.36 1.14 -4.97
C ASN A 166 21.38 2.67 -5.11
N ASP A 167 20.98 3.21 -6.26
CA ASP A 167 20.92 4.65 -6.55
C ASP A 167 19.54 5.11 -7.06
N PHE A 168 18.61 4.18 -7.26
CA PHE A 168 17.29 4.40 -7.86
C PHE A 168 17.32 4.95 -9.28
N ARG A 169 18.45 4.82 -9.98
CA ARG A 169 18.56 5.25 -11.36
C ARG A 169 17.72 4.33 -12.25
N VAL A 170 16.92 4.95 -13.11
CA VAL A 170 16.09 4.30 -14.12
C VAL A 170 16.81 4.32 -15.46
N THR A 171 16.92 3.14 -16.08
CA THR A 171 17.36 2.97 -17.46
C THR A 171 16.18 2.55 -18.32
N VAL A 172 16.04 3.13 -19.50
CA VAL A 172 14.93 2.89 -20.42
C VAL A 172 15.43 2.21 -21.68
N THR A 173 14.80 1.09 -22.04
CA THR A 173 15.14 0.31 -23.25
C THR A 173 13.88 0.01 -24.07
N GLY A 174 14.04 -0.59 -25.26
CA GLY A 174 12.92 -1.05 -26.08
C GLY A 174 12.54 -0.14 -27.26
N SER A 175 13.35 0.88 -27.57
CA SER A 175 13.19 1.71 -28.78
C SER A 175 14.52 1.95 -29.49
N LYS A 176 14.47 2.14 -30.82
CA LYS A 176 15.63 2.57 -31.62
C LYS A 176 15.85 4.09 -31.53
N ASN A 177 14.86 4.85 -31.04
CA ASN A 177 14.95 6.29 -30.90
C ASN A 177 15.71 6.64 -29.60
N ALA A 178 17.03 6.79 -29.70
CA ALA A 178 17.89 7.12 -28.55
C ALA A 178 17.51 8.45 -27.88
N GLN A 179 17.04 9.44 -28.66
CA GLN A 179 16.62 10.73 -28.11
C GLN A 179 15.37 10.58 -27.24
N LEU A 180 14.39 9.78 -27.68
CA LEU A 180 13.21 9.47 -26.88
C LEU A 180 13.59 8.76 -25.57
N LEU A 181 14.46 7.75 -25.64
CA LEU A 181 14.92 7.03 -24.45
C LEU A 181 15.58 7.99 -23.45
N GLN A 182 16.47 8.87 -23.93
CA GLN A 182 17.15 9.85 -23.09
C GLN A 182 16.18 10.86 -22.46
N GLN A 183 15.17 11.33 -23.21
CA GLN A 183 14.16 12.24 -22.68
C GLN A 183 13.32 11.58 -21.57
N ILE A 184 12.92 10.32 -21.76
CA ILE A 184 12.19 9.56 -20.73
C ILE A 184 13.07 9.32 -19.50
N GLU A 185 14.34 8.91 -19.70
CA GLU A 185 15.30 8.76 -18.61
C GLU A 185 15.51 10.05 -17.83
N GLN A 186 15.61 11.20 -18.51
CA GLN A 186 15.73 12.50 -17.84
C GLN A 186 14.54 12.76 -16.92
N VAL A 187 13.32 12.46 -17.36
CA VAL A 187 12.11 12.63 -16.53
C VAL A 187 12.05 11.65 -15.36
N LEU A 188 12.35 10.37 -15.62
CA LEU A 188 12.28 9.32 -14.61
C LEU A 188 13.40 9.41 -13.57
N ASN A 189 14.53 10.04 -13.91
CA ASN A 189 15.65 10.28 -12.99
C ASN A 189 15.65 11.70 -12.39
N ASP A 190 14.65 12.53 -12.72
CA ASP A 190 14.48 13.82 -12.07
C ASP A 190 13.82 13.65 -10.69
N HIS A 191 14.17 14.52 -9.75
CA HIS A 191 13.70 14.47 -8.36
C HIS A 191 13.83 13.06 -7.74
N SER A 192 12.74 12.53 -7.17
CA SER A 192 12.69 11.19 -6.56
C SER A 192 11.94 10.16 -7.41
N ASN A 193 11.66 10.45 -8.69
CA ASN A 193 10.79 9.63 -9.55
C ASN A 193 11.27 8.18 -9.65
N GLY A 194 12.58 7.95 -9.80
CA GLY A 194 13.14 6.61 -9.87
C GLY A 194 12.95 5.79 -8.59
N ARG A 195 13.10 6.45 -7.42
CA ARG A 195 12.86 5.82 -6.11
C ARG A 195 11.38 5.48 -5.93
N GLU A 196 10.50 6.41 -6.29
CA GLU A 196 9.05 6.22 -6.20
C GLU A 196 8.59 5.10 -7.14
N LEU A 197 9.12 5.05 -8.36
CA LEU A 197 8.85 3.95 -9.29
C LEU A 197 9.37 2.60 -8.76
N PHE A 198 10.57 2.56 -8.17
CA PHE A 198 11.11 1.35 -7.53
C PHE A 198 10.18 0.84 -6.42
N LEU A 199 9.78 1.73 -5.50
CA LEU A 199 8.90 1.37 -4.38
C LEU A 199 7.53 0.91 -4.86
N HIS A 200 7.00 1.54 -5.90
CA HIS A 200 5.74 1.13 -6.52
C HIS A 200 5.81 -0.29 -7.07
N VAL A 201 6.84 -0.60 -7.86
CA VAL A 201 7.06 -1.95 -8.41
C VAL A 201 7.30 -2.95 -7.28
N PHE A 202 8.11 -2.60 -6.27
CA PHE A 202 8.37 -3.47 -5.13
C PHE A 202 7.09 -3.82 -4.35
N GLN A 203 6.21 -2.84 -4.11
CA GLN A 203 4.96 -3.05 -3.36
C GLN A 203 3.86 -3.73 -4.18
N SER A 204 3.80 -3.48 -5.50
CA SER A 204 2.85 -4.16 -6.38
C SER A 204 3.23 -5.62 -6.57
N ASN A 205 4.52 -5.96 -6.46
CA ASN A 205 5.01 -7.31 -6.68
C ASN A 205 4.36 -8.36 -5.77
N HIS A 206 4.21 -9.56 -6.31
CA HIS A 206 3.87 -10.76 -5.53
C HIS A 206 5.16 -11.42 -5.02
N TYR A 207 5.11 -12.12 -3.87
CA TYR A 207 6.30 -12.81 -3.31
C TYR A 207 6.85 -13.93 -4.22
N LYS A 208 6.08 -14.35 -5.22
CA LYS A 208 6.48 -15.31 -6.28
C LYS A 208 6.96 -14.64 -7.56
N SER A 209 7.14 -13.31 -7.55
CA SER A 209 7.65 -12.59 -8.71
C SER A 209 9.03 -13.12 -9.06
N THR A 210 9.27 -13.39 -10.34
CA THR A 210 10.58 -13.84 -10.82
C THR A 210 11.67 -12.77 -10.67
N GLN A 211 11.27 -11.51 -10.44
CA GLN A 211 12.18 -10.40 -10.17
C GLN A 211 12.72 -10.41 -8.73
N MET A 212 12.03 -11.09 -7.79
CA MET A 212 12.32 -11.03 -6.36
C MET A 212 12.96 -12.33 -5.86
N THR A 213 14.18 -12.61 -6.31
CA THR A 213 14.91 -13.79 -5.80
C THR A 213 15.26 -13.61 -4.31
N PRO A 214 15.30 -14.70 -3.51
CA PRO A 214 15.66 -14.61 -2.10
C PRO A 214 17.01 -13.92 -1.86
N GLU A 215 18.01 -14.21 -2.69
CA GLU A 215 19.35 -13.62 -2.64
C GLU A 215 19.32 -12.11 -2.82
N ALA A 216 18.65 -11.64 -3.87
CA ALA A 216 18.55 -10.22 -4.18
C ALA A 216 17.76 -9.45 -3.11
N MET A 217 16.67 -10.04 -2.61
CA MET A 217 15.92 -9.47 -1.48
C MET A 217 16.76 -9.36 -0.21
N ARG A 218 17.57 -10.37 0.12
CA ARG A 218 18.48 -10.33 1.27
C ARG A 218 19.53 -9.23 1.12
N LYS A 219 20.16 -9.11 -0.06
CA LYS A 219 21.12 -8.04 -0.35
C LYS A 219 20.47 -6.68 -0.23
N TYR A 220 19.32 -6.47 -0.88
CA TYR A 220 18.59 -5.20 -0.81
C TYR A 220 18.20 -4.84 0.63
N GLY A 221 17.69 -5.80 1.41
CA GLY A 221 17.35 -5.59 2.82
C GLY A 221 18.55 -5.13 3.65
N LEU A 222 19.70 -5.80 3.50
CA LEU A 222 20.95 -5.40 4.16
C LEU A 222 21.39 -3.99 3.75
N VAL A 223 21.54 -3.76 2.43
CA VAL A 223 22.09 -2.51 1.88
C VAL A 223 21.19 -1.32 2.24
N SER A 224 19.88 -1.47 2.06
CA SER A 224 18.90 -0.41 2.37
C SER A 224 18.87 -0.10 3.87
N THR A 225 18.92 -1.12 4.74
CA THR A 225 18.97 -0.93 6.20
C THR A 225 20.25 -0.22 6.61
N LEU A 226 21.42 -0.66 6.13
CA LEU A 226 22.67 0.02 6.49
C LEU A 226 22.69 1.47 6.00
N ARG A 227 22.17 1.73 4.80
CA ARG A 227 22.04 3.09 4.29
C ARG A 227 21.12 3.95 5.14
N SER A 228 19.95 3.46 5.57
CA SER A 228 19.02 4.23 6.41
C SER A 228 19.57 4.47 7.83
N GLU A 229 20.18 3.45 8.43
CA GLU A 229 20.59 3.48 9.83
C GLU A 229 21.97 4.12 10.05
N THR A 230 22.85 4.05 9.06
CA THR A 230 24.22 4.56 9.15
C THR A 230 24.49 5.77 8.27
N GLY A 231 23.70 5.98 7.22
CA GLY A 231 23.92 7.01 6.20
C GLY A 231 24.92 6.60 5.10
N TYR A 232 25.54 5.43 5.21
CA TYR A 232 26.55 4.98 4.24
C TYR A 232 25.96 4.04 3.19
N ASN A 233 26.31 4.28 1.93
CA ASN A 233 26.07 3.33 0.85
C ASN A 233 27.26 2.35 0.79
N LEU A 234 26.99 1.05 0.94
CA LEU A 234 28.02 0.01 0.96
C LEU A 234 28.90 0.01 -0.29
N GLN A 235 28.35 0.36 -1.45
CA GLN A 235 29.08 0.36 -2.72
C GLN A 235 30.21 1.40 -2.77
N ASP A 236 30.09 2.47 -1.98
CA ASP A 236 31.02 3.61 -1.97
C ASP A 236 32.15 3.44 -0.93
N LEU A 237 32.08 2.40 -0.08
CA LEU A 237 33.01 2.20 1.03
C LEU A 237 34.23 1.36 0.64
N GLU A 238 35.37 1.65 1.28
CA GLU A 238 36.56 0.82 1.16
C GLU A 238 36.30 -0.57 1.73
N ARG A 239 36.65 -1.60 0.96
CA ARG A 239 36.64 -2.98 1.43
C ARG A 239 38.04 -3.38 1.89
N LYS A 240 38.17 -3.75 3.16
CA LYS A 240 39.45 -4.18 3.74
C LYS A 240 39.22 -5.24 4.80
N ASN A 241 40.04 -6.30 4.78
CA ASN A 241 39.99 -7.39 5.76
C ASN A 241 38.59 -8.03 5.93
N GLY A 242 37.79 -8.10 4.85
CA GLY A 242 36.44 -8.65 4.90
C GLY A 242 35.42 -7.76 5.62
N GLN A 243 35.65 -6.45 5.63
CA GLN A 243 34.74 -5.43 6.17
C GLN A 243 34.56 -4.30 5.15
N PHE A 244 33.47 -3.54 5.28
CA PHE A 244 33.29 -2.23 4.65
C PHE A 244 33.57 -1.15 5.70
N LEU A 245 34.53 -0.29 5.40
CA LEU A 245 35.02 0.72 6.34
C LEU A 245 34.44 2.09 6.00
N THR A 246 33.98 2.79 7.04
CA THR A 246 33.68 4.21 7.00
C THR A 246 34.96 5.04 6.78
N PRO A 247 34.86 6.33 6.42
CA PRO A 247 36.04 7.18 6.21
C PRO A 247 36.99 7.29 7.42
N ASP A 248 36.48 7.12 8.64
CA ASP A 248 37.25 7.08 9.90
C ASP A 248 37.72 5.66 10.27
N GLY A 249 37.52 4.67 9.42
CA GLY A 249 38.05 3.31 9.55
C GLY A 249 37.20 2.36 10.40
N GLN A 250 35.95 2.72 10.72
CA GLN A 250 35.04 1.86 11.47
C GLN A 250 34.31 0.88 10.53
N ASP A 251 34.13 -0.37 10.98
CA ASP A 251 33.24 -1.32 10.30
C ASP A 251 31.79 -0.83 10.37
N VAL A 252 31.19 -0.56 9.21
CA VAL A 252 29.83 0.00 9.09
C VAL A 252 28.76 -0.93 9.69
N PHE A 253 28.96 -2.25 9.62
CA PHE A 253 28.02 -3.21 10.22
C PHE A 253 28.09 -3.16 11.74
N GLN A 254 29.30 -3.04 12.31
CA GLN A 254 29.45 -2.87 13.75
C GLN A 254 28.94 -1.51 14.23
N LEU A 255 29.06 -0.45 13.41
CA LEU A 255 28.45 0.85 13.68
C LEU A 255 26.92 0.72 13.81
N TYR A 256 26.28 0.02 12.87
CA TYR A 256 24.84 -0.26 12.93
C TYR A 256 24.44 -1.03 14.19
N LEU A 257 25.10 -2.17 14.48
CA LEU A 257 24.80 -2.96 15.67
C LEU A 257 25.03 -2.16 16.97
N LYS A 258 26.03 -1.27 17.01
CA LYS A 258 26.25 -0.35 18.15
C LYS A 258 25.08 0.62 18.33
N LYS A 259 24.59 1.24 17.26
CA LYS A 259 23.40 2.12 17.32
C LYS A 259 22.17 1.37 17.85
N MET A 260 21.92 0.16 17.34
CA MET A 260 20.80 -0.67 17.83
C MET A 260 20.89 -0.99 19.33
N ARG A 261 22.08 -1.27 19.87
CA ARG A 261 22.26 -1.54 21.30
C ARG A 261 21.94 -0.32 22.19
N GLN A 262 22.10 0.88 21.64
CA GLN A 262 21.82 2.14 22.34
C GLN A 262 20.34 2.51 22.31
N ASP A 263 19.58 1.93 21.38
CA ASP A 263 18.14 2.14 21.24
C ASP A 263 17.35 1.22 22.19
N PRO A 264 16.58 1.76 23.16
CA PRO A 264 15.78 0.97 24.09
C PRO A 264 14.77 0.03 23.43
N TYR A 265 14.30 0.37 22.23
CA TYR A 265 13.30 -0.40 21.48
C TYR A 265 13.95 -1.55 20.69
N ASN A 266 15.19 -1.36 20.21
CA ASN A 266 15.85 -2.29 19.30
C ASN A 266 16.94 -3.16 19.94
N ARG A 267 17.43 -2.81 21.14
CA ARG A 267 18.55 -3.50 21.82
C ARG A 267 18.37 -5.00 22.00
N ASN A 268 17.13 -5.49 22.14
CA ASN A 268 16.84 -6.91 22.35
C ASN A 268 16.92 -7.73 21.05
N TYR A 269 16.94 -7.07 19.88
CA TYR A 269 16.93 -7.71 18.55
C TYR A 269 18.31 -7.71 17.87
N VAL A 270 19.34 -7.18 18.52
CA VAL A 270 20.69 -7.01 17.95
C VAL A 270 21.27 -8.35 17.47
N ASN A 271 21.06 -9.43 18.23
CA ASN A 271 21.57 -10.75 17.88
C ASN A 271 20.83 -11.33 16.66
N ASP A 272 19.51 -11.14 16.58
CA ASP A 272 18.71 -11.60 15.44
C ASP A 272 19.10 -10.88 14.16
N VAL A 273 19.33 -9.57 14.25
CA VAL A 273 19.82 -8.76 13.12
C VAL A 273 21.23 -9.18 12.72
N ALA A 274 22.13 -9.41 13.68
CA ALA A 274 23.47 -9.90 13.38
C ALA A 274 23.45 -11.26 12.67
N ALA A 275 22.58 -12.18 13.11
CA ALA A 275 22.40 -13.48 12.48
C ALA A 275 21.77 -13.39 11.09
N THR A 276 20.82 -12.48 10.89
CA THR A 276 20.10 -12.29 9.62
C THR A 276 20.98 -11.63 8.56
N TYR A 277 21.71 -10.58 8.92
CA TYR A 277 22.43 -9.73 7.97
C TYR A 277 23.94 -10.01 7.92
N GLY A 278 24.53 -10.52 8.99
CA GLY A 278 25.96 -10.79 9.08
C GLY A 278 26.50 -11.69 7.96
N PRO A 279 25.88 -12.84 7.66
CA PRO A 279 26.35 -13.73 6.59
C PRO A 279 26.44 -13.03 5.24
N THR A 280 25.39 -12.31 4.84
CA THR A 280 25.35 -11.55 3.58
C THR A 280 26.38 -10.41 3.59
N TYR A 281 26.50 -9.67 4.69
CA TYR A 281 27.48 -8.58 4.82
C TYR A 281 28.92 -9.06 4.63
N TYR A 282 29.33 -10.10 5.35
CA TYR A 282 30.70 -10.62 5.26
C TYR A 282 30.98 -11.34 3.95
N GLU A 283 29.96 -11.93 3.30
CA GLU A 283 30.10 -12.47 1.95
C GLU A 283 30.42 -11.36 0.95
N LEU A 284 29.65 -10.26 0.95
CA LEU A 284 29.89 -9.12 0.07
C LEU A 284 31.26 -8.48 0.33
N ALA A 285 31.64 -8.34 1.60
CA ALA A 285 32.91 -7.74 1.97
C ALA A 285 34.13 -8.57 1.53
N LYS A 286 34.00 -9.91 1.56
CA LYS A 286 35.07 -10.84 1.15
C LYS A 286 35.13 -11.06 -0.37
N LYS A 287 33.98 -11.24 -1.01
CA LYS A 287 33.90 -11.70 -2.41
C LYS A 287 33.70 -10.58 -3.43
N GLY A 288 33.16 -9.43 -3.03
CA GLY A 288 32.66 -8.46 -4.01
C GLY A 288 31.30 -7.91 -3.62
N PHE A 289 31.08 -6.61 -3.82
CA PHE A 289 29.73 -6.06 -3.76
C PHE A 289 28.81 -6.74 -4.80
N ASP A 290 29.37 -7.15 -5.94
CA ASP A 290 28.64 -7.84 -7.02
C ASP A 290 28.56 -9.37 -6.83
N ALA A 291 29.04 -9.91 -5.69
CA ALA A 291 29.00 -11.36 -5.43
C ALA A 291 27.57 -11.91 -5.26
N ILE A 292 26.63 -11.04 -4.93
CA ILE A 292 25.20 -11.34 -4.85
C ILE A 292 24.47 -10.38 -5.80
N PRO A 293 23.54 -10.86 -6.64
CA PRO A 293 22.81 -10.01 -7.57
C PRO A 293 21.98 -8.95 -6.83
N ASP A 294 21.90 -7.76 -7.42
CA ASP A 294 21.01 -6.69 -6.95
C ASP A 294 19.54 -7.01 -7.25
N LEU A 295 18.64 -6.46 -6.43
CA LEU A 295 17.20 -6.49 -6.66
C LEU A 295 16.83 -5.48 -7.75
N MET A 296 17.29 -5.74 -8.97
CA MET A 296 16.90 -4.98 -10.14
C MET A 296 15.41 -5.21 -10.40
N LEU A 297 14.61 -4.15 -10.32
CA LEU A 297 13.19 -4.21 -10.62
C LEU A 297 12.92 -3.53 -11.94
N SER A 298 12.09 -4.16 -12.74
CA SER A 298 11.69 -3.67 -14.05
C SER A 298 10.18 -3.63 -14.17
N ILE A 299 9.72 -2.71 -15.02
CA ILE A 299 8.34 -2.60 -15.43
C ILE A 299 8.27 -2.18 -16.89
N ASN A 300 7.34 -2.77 -17.64
CA ASN A 300 7.16 -2.40 -19.03
C ASN A 300 6.27 -1.17 -19.16
N TYR A 301 6.37 -0.45 -20.28
CA TYR A 301 5.47 0.63 -20.65
C TYR A 301 5.09 0.49 -22.12
N SER A 302 3.80 0.27 -22.37
CA SER A 302 3.23 0.15 -23.72
C SER A 302 1.77 0.57 -23.71
N ASN A 303 1.26 1.07 -24.84
CA ASN A 303 -0.10 1.60 -24.96
C ASN A 303 -0.45 2.60 -23.85
N ASN A 304 0.50 3.51 -23.56
CA ASN A 304 0.41 4.50 -22.50
C ASN A 304 0.17 3.94 -21.08
N LYS A 305 0.51 2.67 -20.84
CA LYS A 305 0.30 1.99 -19.56
C LYS A 305 1.56 1.29 -19.10
N LEU A 306 1.90 1.48 -17.82
CA LEU A 306 2.85 0.62 -17.11
C LEU A 306 2.31 -0.82 -17.10
N GLN A 307 3.14 -1.85 -17.25
CA GLN A 307 2.69 -3.26 -17.29
C GLN A 307 3.57 -4.08 -16.36
N ASP A 308 2.97 -4.75 -15.38
CA ASP A 308 3.70 -5.59 -14.44
C ASP A 308 4.39 -6.75 -15.17
N ILE A 309 5.60 -7.12 -14.75
CA ILE A 309 6.38 -8.22 -15.32
C ILE A 309 6.86 -9.17 -14.24
N GLY A 310 7.13 -10.42 -14.63
CA GLY A 310 7.64 -11.45 -13.72
C GLY A 310 6.61 -11.98 -12.72
N GLN A 311 5.34 -11.61 -12.85
CA GLN A 311 4.25 -12.06 -12.00
C GLN A 311 2.99 -12.38 -12.81
N LYS A 312 2.04 -13.08 -12.18
CA LYS A 312 0.79 -13.50 -12.82
C LYS A 312 -0.18 -12.33 -13.00
N GLU A 313 -0.36 -11.55 -11.95
CA GLU A 313 -1.32 -10.45 -11.92
C GLU A 313 -0.74 -9.21 -12.61
N ASN A 314 -1.45 -8.68 -13.59
CA ASN A 314 -1.16 -7.38 -14.18
C ASN A 314 -2.20 -6.37 -13.69
N TYR A 315 -1.74 -5.32 -13.00
CA TYR A 315 -2.62 -4.34 -12.37
C TYR A 315 -3.08 -3.24 -13.32
N SER A 316 -2.51 -3.16 -14.53
CA SER A 316 -2.94 -2.22 -15.58
C SER A 316 -4.06 -2.73 -16.46
N ASP A 317 -4.34 -4.03 -16.35
CA ASP A 317 -5.54 -4.68 -16.89
C ASP A 317 -6.16 -5.60 -15.83
N PRO A 318 -6.82 -5.03 -14.81
CA PRO A 318 -7.27 -5.77 -13.65
C PRO A 318 -8.59 -6.53 -13.89
N GLN A 319 -8.91 -6.96 -15.10
CA GLN A 319 -10.17 -7.68 -15.39
C GLN A 319 -10.34 -8.95 -14.53
N TRP A 320 -9.24 -9.64 -14.23
CA TRP A 320 -9.19 -10.81 -13.36
C TRP A 320 -9.64 -10.52 -11.91
N LEU A 321 -9.66 -9.25 -11.46
CA LEU A 321 -10.19 -8.90 -10.15
C LEU A 321 -11.69 -9.19 -10.05
N ALA A 322 -12.44 -9.02 -11.14
CA ALA A 322 -13.87 -9.29 -11.14
C ALA A 322 -14.16 -10.79 -10.92
N ASP A 323 -13.34 -11.66 -11.50
CA ASP A 323 -13.44 -13.11 -11.31
C ASP A 323 -13.06 -13.49 -9.87
N LEU A 324 -12.01 -12.86 -9.31
CA LEU A 324 -11.63 -13.05 -7.92
C LEU A 324 -12.76 -12.64 -6.97
N GLU A 325 -13.36 -11.47 -7.17
CA GLU A 325 -14.50 -10.97 -6.41
C GLU A 325 -15.70 -11.92 -6.43
N GLN A 326 -15.98 -12.55 -7.57
CA GLN A 326 -17.04 -13.55 -7.68
C GLN A 326 -16.69 -14.86 -6.99
N SER A 327 -15.42 -15.29 -7.08
CA SER A 327 -14.97 -16.55 -6.50
C SER A 327 -15.03 -16.57 -4.98
N VAL A 328 -14.78 -15.44 -4.33
CA VAL A 328 -14.76 -15.31 -2.86
C VAL A 328 -16.15 -15.05 -2.25
N LYS A 329 -17.19 -14.90 -3.07
CA LYS A 329 -18.59 -14.76 -2.62
C LYS A 329 -19.30 -16.10 -2.41
N LYS A 330 -18.72 -17.19 -2.93
CA LYS A 330 -19.17 -18.56 -2.73
C LYS A 330 -18.54 -19.13 -1.48
#